data_AF-G3H2M0-F1
#
_entry.id   AF-G3H2M0-F1
#
_cell.length_a   1.000
_cell.length_b   1.000
_cell.length_c   1.000
_cell.angle_alpha   90.00
_cell.angle_beta   90.00
_cell.angle_gamma   90.00
#
_symmetry.space_group_name_H-M   'P 1'
#
loop_
_entity.id
_entity.type
_entity.pdbx_description
1 polymer ?
#
loop_
_entity_poly.entity_id
_entity_poly.type
_entity_poly.pdbx_seq_one_letter_code
_entity_poly.pdbx_strand_id
1 'polypeptide(L)'
;MTFAFVSYWHGSYEDLWCWAALNWLGVTVESGAQRLLERPCVQETLARYLSPQARRRLHALLASCSTSMLILFNLVFLGGIQVGKTYWYRIFLQGWPWVTLSVLGFLYCYSIVGIAWAQTYTIL
;
A
#
# COMPACT_ATOMS: atom_id res chain seq x y z
N MET A 1 -15.06 3.39 -10.47
CA MET A 1 -16.01 4.49 -10.75
C MET A 1 -15.69 5.75 -9.97
N THR A 2 -15.40 5.67 -8.66
CA THR A 2 -15.05 6.84 -7.82
C THR A 2 -13.87 7.67 -8.36
N PHE A 3 -12.76 7.04 -8.72
CA PHE A 3 -11.57 7.75 -9.23
C PHE A 3 -11.79 8.43 -10.58
N ALA A 4 -12.58 7.81 -11.47
CA ALA A 4 -12.93 8.39 -12.78
C ALA A 4 -13.85 9.60 -12.62
N PHE A 5 -14.79 9.56 -11.67
CA PHE A 5 -15.68 10.68 -11.36
C PHE A 5 -14.92 11.89 -10.80
N VAL A 6 -13.99 11.69 -9.86
CA VAL A 6 -13.15 12.77 -9.30
C VAL A 6 -12.26 13.39 -10.39
N SER A 7 -11.70 12.57 -11.27
CA SER A 7 -10.86 13.04 -12.39
C SER A 7 -11.67 13.89 -13.39
N TYR A 8 -12.90 13.46 -13.67
CA TYR A 8 -13.81 14.20 -14.54
C TYR A 8 -14.23 15.55 -13.93
N TRP A 9 -14.52 15.58 -12.62
CA TRP A 9 -14.91 16.78 -11.89
C TRP A 9 -13.82 17.87 -11.87
N HIS A 10 -12.55 17.48 -11.79
CA HIS A 10 -11.40 18.39 -11.78
C HIS A 10 -10.91 18.83 -13.18
N GLY A 11 -11.63 18.49 -14.26
CA GLY A 11 -11.29 18.94 -15.61
C GLY A 11 -10.38 17.99 -16.40
N SER A 12 -10.21 16.74 -15.96
CA SER A 12 -9.54 15.68 -16.74
C SER A 12 -8.11 15.97 -17.21
N TYR A 13 -7.31 16.71 -16.43
CA TYR A 13 -5.87 16.85 -16.73
C TYR A 13 -5.18 15.47 -16.73
N GLU A 14 -4.16 15.29 -17.58
CA GLU A 14 -3.45 14.00 -17.74
C GLU A 14 -2.89 13.46 -16.41
N ASP A 15 -2.50 14.36 -15.50
CA ASP A 15 -2.03 14.03 -14.15
C ASP A 15 -3.10 13.34 -13.29
N LEU A 16 -4.37 13.75 -13.41
CA LEU A 16 -5.50 13.19 -12.67
C LEU A 16 -5.86 11.79 -13.16
N TRP A 17 -5.76 11.55 -14.48
CA TRP A 17 -5.94 10.22 -15.05
C TRP A 17 -4.84 9.26 -14.60
N CYS A 18 -3.59 9.72 -14.59
CA CYS A 18 -2.47 8.93 -14.08
C CYS A 18 -2.66 8.62 -12.59
N TRP A 19 -3.06 9.59 -11.78
CA TRP A 19 -3.40 9.39 -10.37
C TRP A 19 -4.51 8.35 -10.17
N ALA A 20 -5.61 8.47 -10.92
CA ALA A 20 -6.74 7.55 -10.83
C ALA A 20 -6.34 6.11 -11.22
N ALA A 21 -5.52 5.96 -12.27
CA ALA A 21 -4.99 4.67 -12.69
C ALA A 21 -4.07 4.05 -11.63
N LEU A 22 -3.20 4.85 -11.00
CA LEU A 22 -2.32 4.39 -9.93
C LEU A 22 -3.09 3.93 -8.69
N ASN A 23 -4.10 4.69 -8.25
CA ASN A 23 -4.94 4.29 -7.12
C ASN A 23 -5.78 3.05 -7.43
N TRP A 24 -6.34 2.97 -8.65
CA TRP A 24 -7.08 1.79 -9.08
C TRP A 24 -6.20 0.55 -9.13
N LEU A 25 -4.96 0.67 -9.61
CA LEU A 25 -3.98 -0.39 -9.59
C LEU A 25 -3.65 -0.82 -8.16
N GLY A 26 -3.41 0.12 -7.25
CA GLY A 26 -3.16 -0.14 -5.83
C GLY A 26 -4.30 -0.95 -5.18
N VAL A 27 -5.55 -0.50 -5.34
CA VAL A 27 -6.74 -1.18 -4.79
C VAL A 27 -6.94 -2.56 -5.42
N THR A 28 -6.65 -2.71 -6.72
CA THR A 28 -6.78 -4.00 -7.42
C THR A 28 -5.73 -4.99 -6.94
N VAL A 29 -4.48 -4.54 -6.73
CA VAL A 29 -3.41 -5.35 -6.15
C VAL A 29 -3.74 -5.75 -4.72
N GLU A 30 -4.23 -4.82 -3.89
CA GLU A 30 -4.62 -5.11 -2.50
C GLU A 30 -5.79 -6.11 -2.43
N SER A 31 -6.84 -5.89 -3.21
CA SER A 31 -7.98 -6.81 -3.30
C SER A 31 -7.57 -8.16 -3.87
N GLY A 32 -6.65 -8.19 -4.83
CA GLY A 32 -6.07 -9.40 -5.41
C GLY A 32 -5.25 -10.18 -4.37
N ALA A 33 -4.41 -9.48 -3.61
CA ALA A 33 -3.60 -10.06 -2.54
C ALA A 33 -4.48 -10.61 -1.41
N GLN A 34 -5.51 -9.88 -0.99
CA GLN A 34 -6.49 -10.36 0.00
C GLN A 34 -7.20 -11.63 -0.50
N ARG A 35 -7.73 -11.62 -1.73
CA ARG A 35 -8.36 -12.82 -2.32
C ARG A 35 -7.40 -13.99 -2.46
N LEU A 36 -6.12 -13.73 -2.75
CA LEU A 36 -5.10 -14.77 -2.80
C LEU A 36 -4.81 -15.34 -1.40
N LEU A 37 -4.74 -14.49 -0.38
CA LEU A 37 -4.57 -14.88 1.03
C LEU A 37 -5.81 -15.55 1.63
N GLU A 38 -7.00 -15.34 1.08
CA GLU A 38 -8.25 -15.99 1.49
C GLU A 38 -8.49 -17.32 0.77
N ARG A 39 -7.75 -17.62 -0.29
CA ARG A 39 -7.87 -18.91 -0.98
C ARG A 39 -7.49 -20.04 -0.01
N PRO A 40 -8.33 -21.09 0.15
CA PRO A 40 -8.10 -22.14 1.14
C PRO A 40 -6.77 -22.88 0.93
N CYS A 41 -6.36 -23.10 -0.34
CA CYS A 41 -5.08 -23.72 -0.65
C CYS A 41 -3.87 -22.87 -0.23
N VAL A 42 -3.98 -21.54 -0.35
CA VAL A 42 -2.94 -20.61 0.11
C VAL A 42 -2.97 -20.50 1.63
N GLN A 43 -4.14 -20.43 2.25
CA GLN A 43 -4.26 -20.43 3.72
C GLN A 43 -3.71 -21.70 4.35
N GLU A 44 -3.97 -22.88 3.78
CA GLU A 44 -3.44 -24.15 4.29
C GLU A 44 -1.92 -24.22 4.13
N THR A 45 -1.39 -23.78 2.99
CA THR A 45 0.06 -23.72 2.77
C THR A 45 0.70 -22.71 3.73
N LEU A 46 0.09 -21.53 3.90
CA LEU A 46 0.56 -20.50 4.81
C LEU A 46 0.42 -20.94 6.27
N ALA A 47 -0.64 -21.64 6.66
CA ALA A 47 -0.80 -22.16 8.02
C ALA A 47 0.18 -23.32 8.32
N ARG A 48 0.56 -24.09 7.31
CA ARG A 48 1.53 -25.18 7.43
C ARG A 48 2.98 -24.68 7.54
N TYR A 49 3.31 -23.53 6.92
CA TYR A 49 4.67 -22.97 6.90
C TYR A 49 4.87 -21.71 7.76
N LEU A 50 3.85 -20.89 8.01
CA LEU A 50 3.93 -19.64 8.76
C LEU A 50 3.15 -19.74 10.07
N SER A 51 3.85 -19.45 11.18
CA SER A 51 3.22 -19.25 12.48
C SER A 51 2.24 -18.06 12.43
N PRO A 52 1.25 -18.00 13.34
CA PRO A 52 0.31 -16.86 13.43
C PRO A 52 1.03 -15.50 13.57
N GLN A 53 2.21 -15.46 14.19
CA GLN A 53 3.06 -14.28 14.24
C GLN A 53 3.65 -13.90 12.87
N ALA A 54 4.08 -14.87 12.06
CA ALA A 54 4.62 -14.61 10.73
C ALA A 54 3.52 -14.07 9.78
N ARG A 55 2.29 -14.58 9.89
CA ARG A 55 1.13 -14.03 9.15
C ARG A 55 0.87 -12.56 9.51
N ARG A 56 0.98 -12.21 10.79
CA ARG A 56 0.85 -10.81 11.26
C ARG A 56 1.95 -9.91 10.69
N ARG A 57 3.19 -10.39 10.66
CA ARG A 57 4.33 -9.67 10.08
C ARG A 57 4.14 -9.45 8.58
N LEU A 58 3.68 -10.47 7.85
CA LEU A 58 3.40 -10.35 6.42
C LEU A 58 2.29 -9.32 6.16
N HIS A 59 1.20 -9.36 6.94
CA HIS A 59 0.12 -8.39 6.83
C HIS A 59 0.61 -6.97 7.13
N ALA A 60 1.42 -6.77 8.18
CA ALA A 60 2.01 -5.48 8.50
C ALA A 60 2.94 -4.97 7.38
N LEU A 61 3.71 -5.87 6.75
CA LEU A 61 4.59 -5.54 5.63
C LEU A 61 3.79 -5.11 4.40
N LEU A 62 2.76 -5.87 4.04
CA LEU A 62 1.85 -5.54 2.94
C LEU A 62 1.13 -4.21 3.21
N ALA A 63 0.65 -3.98 4.43
CA ALA A 63 0.03 -2.73 4.83
C ALA A 63 1.02 -1.55 4.74
N SER A 64 2.28 -1.74 5.16
CA SER A 64 3.31 -0.70 5.05
C SER A 64 3.63 -0.34 3.60
N CYS A 65 3.71 -1.36 2.72
CA CYS A 65 3.93 -1.16 1.28
C CYS A 65 2.73 -0.45 0.63
N SER A 66 1.51 -0.92 0.91
CA SER A 66 0.27 -0.30 0.45
C SER A 66 0.18 1.17 0.90
N THR A 67 0.46 1.45 2.17
CA THR A 67 0.47 2.81 2.72
C THR A 67 1.50 3.70 2.03
N SER A 68 2.72 3.18 1.78
CA SER A 68 3.76 3.93 1.07
C SER A 68 3.32 4.30 -0.35
N MET A 69 2.69 3.36 -1.07
CA MET A 69 2.18 3.60 -2.43
C MET A 69 1.03 4.61 -2.42
N LEU A 70 0.12 4.49 -1.45
CA LEU A 70 -1.00 5.41 -1.28
C LEU A 70 -0.51 6.84 -1.03
N ILE A 71 0.50 7.04 -0.17
CA ILE A 71 1.11 8.36 0.07
C ILE A 71 1.69 8.93 -1.23
N LEU A 72 2.43 8.11 -1.99
CA LEU A 72 3.04 8.52 -3.24
C LEU A 72 1.97 8.91 -4.29
N PHE A 73 0.87 8.16 -4.36
CA PHE A 73 -0.23 8.49 -5.26
C PHE A 73 -0.92 9.78 -4.82
N ASN A 74 -1.19 9.98 -3.53
CA ASN A 74 -1.74 11.26 -3.06
C ASN A 74 -0.81 12.44 -3.36
N LEU A 75 0.51 12.24 -3.34
CA LEU A 75 1.47 13.26 -3.73
C LEU A 75 1.38 13.61 -5.23
N VAL A 76 1.14 12.62 -6.10
CA VAL A 76 0.89 12.85 -7.54
C VAL A 76 -0.37 13.70 -7.75
N PHE A 77 -1.42 13.48 -6.95
CA PHE A 77 -2.63 14.30 -7.03
C PHE A 77 -2.38 15.75 -6.64
N LEU A 78 -1.63 15.97 -5.55
CA LEU A 78 -1.41 17.31 -5.02
C LEU A 78 -0.34 18.10 -5.80
N GLY A 79 0.71 17.41 -6.27
CA GLY A 79 1.90 18.03 -6.89
C GLY A 79 2.10 17.73 -8.37
N GLY A 80 1.21 16.95 -9.01
CA GLY A 80 1.34 16.52 -10.40
C GLY A 80 2.32 15.37 -10.61
N ILE A 81 2.34 14.81 -11.83
CA ILE A 81 3.12 13.60 -12.14
C ILE A 81 4.62 13.80 -12.04
N GLN A 82 5.12 15.02 -12.29
CA GLN A 82 6.55 15.33 -12.22
C GLN A 82 7.08 15.23 -10.78
N VAL A 83 6.31 15.71 -9.80
CA VAL A 83 6.67 15.60 -8.38
C VAL A 83 6.64 14.13 -7.96
N GLY A 84 5.59 13.39 -8.32
CA GLY A 84 5.50 11.96 -8.03
C GLY A 84 6.64 11.14 -8.63
N LYS A 85 7.02 11.39 -9.89
CA LYS A 85 8.18 10.75 -10.54
C LYS A 85 9.49 11.07 -9.83
N THR A 86 9.67 12.32 -9.39
CA THR A 86 10.87 12.74 -8.66
C THR A 86 10.98 11.99 -7.34
N TYR A 87 9.90 11.95 -6.55
CA TYR A 87 9.89 11.21 -5.29
C TYR A 87 10.06 9.70 -5.49
N TRP A 88 9.42 9.12 -6.52
CA TRP A 88 9.60 7.72 -6.88
C TRP A 88 11.08 7.42 -7.15
N TYR A 89 11.72 8.22 -8.02
CA TYR A 89 13.12 8.02 -8.38
C TYR A 89 14.04 8.19 -7.17
N ARG A 90 13.82 9.22 -6.35
CA ARG A 90 14.64 9.48 -5.15
C ARG A 90 14.49 8.39 -4.09
N ILE A 91 13.27 7.89 -3.84
CA ILE A 91 13.01 6.94 -2.76
C ILE A 91 13.28 5.49 -3.18
N PHE A 92 12.84 5.08 -4.37
CA PHE A 92 12.87 3.68 -4.82
C PHE A 92 14.02 3.33 -5.75
N LEU A 93 14.59 4.27 -6.51
CA LEU A 93 15.75 3.99 -7.37
C LEU A 93 17.05 4.45 -6.73
N GLN A 94 17.18 5.75 -6.45
CA GLN A 94 18.43 6.33 -5.98
C GLN A 94 18.68 6.07 -4.49
N GLY A 95 17.62 6.14 -3.68
CA GLY A 95 17.65 5.89 -2.25
C GLY A 95 17.60 4.40 -1.89
N TRP A 96 17.49 3.51 -2.88
CA TRP A 96 17.51 2.08 -2.65
C TRP A 96 18.91 1.62 -2.24
N PRO A 97 19.07 0.81 -1.18
CA PRO A 97 18.00 0.25 -0.34
C PRO A 97 17.69 1.06 0.92
N TRP A 98 18.60 1.92 1.39
CA TRP A 98 18.54 2.49 2.75
C TRP A 98 17.35 3.41 3.00
N VAL A 99 17.04 4.31 2.05
CA VAL A 99 15.92 5.24 2.18
C VAL A 99 14.60 4.49 2.08
N THR A 100 14.49 3.56 1.13
CA THR A 100 13.30 2.73 0.96
C THR A 100 13.03 1.89 2.20
N LEU A 101 14.07 1.23 2.75
CA LEU A 101 13.97 0.46 3.98
C LEU A 101 13.63 1.33 5.19
N SER A 102 14.11 2.57 5.24
CA SER A 102 13.76 3.50 6.33
C SER A 102 12.28 3.88 6.28
N VAL A 103 11.76 4.24 5.10
CA VAL A 103 10.35 4.58 4.90
C VAL A 103 9.45 3.37 5.19
N LEU A 104 9.75 2.22 4.58
CA LEU A 104 8.99 0.99 4.80
C LEU A 104 9.11 0.50 6.24
N GLY A 105 10.29 0.60 6.86
CA GLY A 105 10.52 0.23 8.26
C GLY A 105 9.71 1.10 9.21
N PHE A 106 9.66 2.41 8.99
CA PHE A 106 8.83 3.31 9.78
C PHE A 106 7.34 2.98 9.64
N LEU A 107 6.85 2.80 8.41
CA LEU A 107 5.46 2.42 8.14
C LEU A 107 5.13 1.01 8.66
N TYR A 108 6.11 0.11 8.67
CA TYR A 108 5.99 -1.24 9.23
C TYR A 108 5.84 -1.22 10.75
N CYS A 109 6.64 -0.41 11.45
CA CYS A 109 6.46 -0.22 12.88
C CYS A 109 5.07 0.34 13.19
N TYR A 110 4.61 1.32 12.41
CA TYR A 110 3.27 1.88 12.55
C TYR A 110 2.17 0.83 12.32
N SER A 111 2.28 0.02 11.26
CA SER A 111 1.28 -1.00 10.95
C SER A 111 1.27 -2.16 11.96
N ILE A 112 2.44 -2.57 12.48
CA ILE A 112 2.52 -3.55 13.57
C ILE A 112 1.80 -3.06 14.82
N VAL A 113 2.07 -1.82 15.24
CA VAL A 113 1.43 -1.23 16.42
C VAL A 113 -0.07 -1.11 16.19
N GLY A 114 -0.50 -0.66 15.01
CA GLY A 114 -1.91 -0.57 14.65
C GLY A 114 -2.64 -1.92 14.70
N ILE A 115 -2.03 -2.99 14.18
CA ILE A 115 -2.63 -4.34 14.24
C ILE A 115 -2.71 -4.84 15.69
N ALA A 116 -1.66 -4.62 16.49
CA ALA A 116 -1.67 -5.00 17.91
C ALA A 116 -2.75 -4.24 18.70
N TRP A 117 -2.93 -2.95 18.41
CA TRP A 117 -3.98 -2.13 19.00
C TRP A 117 -5.36 -2.67 18.60
N ALA A 118 -5.63 -2.89 17.31
CA ALA A 118 -6.90 -3.44 16.82
C ALA A 118 -7.26 -4.79 17.46
N GLN A 119 -6.28 -5.66 17.72
CA GLN A 119 -6.51 -6.92 18.44
C GLN A 119 -6.91 -6.70 19.91
N THR A 120 -6.36 -5.68 20.57
CA THR A 120 -6.67 -5.41 21.99
C THR A 120 -8.10 -4.91 22.17
N TYR A 121 -8.63 -4.11 21.23
CA TYR A 121 -10.00 -3.57 21.29
C TYR A 121 -11.08 -4.49 20.72
N THR A 122 -10.71 -5.59 20.04
CA THR A 122 -11.68 -6.58 19.53
C THR A 122 -11.93 -7.72 20.51
N ILE A 123 -11.12 -7.82 21.57
CA ILE A 123 -11.25 -8.82 22.64
C ILE A 123 -12.04 -8.25 23.85
N LEU A 124 -12.40 -6.96 23.80
CA LEU A 124 -13.14 -6.21 24.83
C LEU A 124 -14.54 -5.88 24.31
#